data_AF-A0A9P3Q2S5-F1
#
_entry.id   AF-A0A9P3Q2S5-F1
#
_cell.length_a   1.000
_cell.length_b   1.000
_cell.length_c   1.000
_cell.angle_alpha   90.00
_cell.angle_beta   90.00
_cell.angle_gamma   90.00
#
_symmetry.space_group_name_H-M   'P 1'
#
loop_
_entity.id
_entity.type
_entity.pdbx_description
1 polymer ?
#
loop_
_entity_poly.entity_id
_entity_poly.type
_entity_poly.pdbx_seq_one_letter_code
_entity_poly.pdbx_strand_id
1 'polypeptide(L)'
;MRLHTSQRKHKIYKSLQSNLHDLVIGLDINWELEWSQIPVQDKANLFEVARNRYPILTRYHNDWATEKFVKMYCKNKRKNAYRNDRLEVPTKYAYLANNAMKRAPGNRRRAVQLAELVQKASIAKKASARKRMVRGWRRTVSKSLSLTGENERQGPHRNSGLAIAGISQTVSLVSTVL
;
A
#
# COMPACT_ATOMS: atom_id res chain seq x y z
N MET A 1 -27.42 12.62 2.44
CA MET A 1 -28.10 13.84 2.90
C MET A 1 -27.72 14.13 4.35
N ARG A 2 -27.25 15.33 4.69
CA ARG A 2 -27.10 15.76 6.10
C ARG A 2 -28.30 16.63 6.47
N LEU A 3 -29.10 16.19 7.44
CA LEU A 3 -30.30 16.91 7.88
C LEU A 3 -29.89 18.23 8.55
N HIS A 4 -30.60 19.33 8.28
CA HIS A 4 -30.25 20.67 8.81
C HIS A 4 -30.14 20.70 10.35
N THR A 5 -31.02 19.98 11.06
CA THR A 5 -30.98 19.83 12.52
C THR A 5 -29.71 19.12 13.02
N SER A 6 -29.13 18.23 12.21
CA SER A 6 -27.86 17.58 12.52
C SER A 6 -26.69 18.57 12.48
N GLN A 7 -26.75 19.60 11.63
CA GLN A 7 -25.68 20.61 11.53
C GLN A 7 -25.59 21.46 12.80
N ARG A 8 -26.72 21.91 13.34
CA ARG A 8 -26.75 22.71 14.58
C ARG A 8 -26.17 21.92 15.75
N LYS A 9 -26.63 20.66 15.93
CA LYS A 9 -26.11 19.76 16.98
C LYS A 9 -24.60 19.52 16.83
N HIS A 10 -24.14 19.31 15.61
CA HIS A 10 -22.72 19.13 15.31
C HIS A 10 -21.88 20.37 15.63
N LYS A 11 -22.38 21.57 15.33
CA LYS A 11 -21.71 22.83 15.67
C LYS A 11 -21.58 22.99 17.19
N ILE A 12 -22.64 22.73 17.94
CA ILE A 12 -22.64 22.79 19.42
C ILE A 12 -21.67 21.77 20.00
N TYR A 13 -21.66 20.54 19.48
CA TYR A 13 -20.72 19.52 19.90
C TYR A 13 -19.27 19.96 19.66
N LYS A 14 -18.97 20.47 18.47
CA LYS A 14 -17.62 20.95 18.14
C LYS A 14 -17.18 22.15 18.97
N SER A 15 -18.07 23.10 19.24
CA SER A 15 -17.73 24.25 20.08
C SER A 15 -17.45 23.80 21.50
N LEU A 16 -18.28 22.93 22.07
CA LEU A 16 -18.04 22.33 23.38
C LEU A 16 -16.69 21.61 23.43
N GLN A 17 -16.41 20.77 22.45
CA GLN A 17 -15.14 20.06 22.35
C GLN A 17 -13.94 21.01 22.28
N SER A 18 -14.00 22.04 21.42
CA SER A 18 -12.92 23.03 21.29
C SER A 18 -12.68 23.75 22.60
N ASN A 19 -13.74 24.22 23.24
CA ASN A 19 -13.62 24.94 24.49
C ASN A 19 -13.03 24.09 25.62
N LEU A 20 -13.37 22.79 25.68
CA LEU A 20 -12.74 21.87 26.63
C LEU A 20 -11.25 21.69 26.35
N HIS A 21 -10.83 21.68 25.08
CA HIS A 21 -9.41 21.67 24.74
C HIS A 21 -8.71 22.96 25.20
N ASP A 22 -9.37 24.10 25.05
CA ASP A 22 -8.82 25.39 25.48
C ASP A 22 -8.68 25.45 27.01
N LEU A 23 -9.61 24.84 27.75
CA LEU A 23 -9.49 24.68 29.21
C LEU A 23 -8.29 23.84 29.61
N VAL A 24 -8.03 22.74 28.90
CA VAL A 24 -6.84 21.89 29.16
C VAL A 24 -5.55 22.68 28.96
N ILE A 25 -5.51 23.55 27.95
CA ILE A 25 -4.36 24.44 27.71
C ILE A 25 -4.29 25.53 28.79
N GLY A 26 -5.41 26.15 29.13
CA GLY A 26 -5.47 27.27 30.08
C GLY A 26 -5.18 26.89 31.52
N LEU A 27 -5.45 25.63 31.91
CA LEU A 27 -5.09 25.07 33.21
C LEU A 27 -3.70 24.42 33.23
N ASP A 28 -2.96 24.52 32.13
CA ASP A 28 -1.61 23.93 31.94
C ASP A 28 -1.54 22.45 32.36
N ILE A 29 -2.56 21.68 32.00
CA ILE A 29 -2.58 20.26 32.34
C ILE A 29 -1.52 19.56 31.51
N ASN A 30 -0.62 18.86 32.20
CA ASN A 30 0.45 18.10 31.56
C ASN A 30 -0.14 16.96 30.70
N TRP A 31 -0.30 17.26 29.41
CA TRP A 31 -0.88 16.36 28.42
C TRP A 31 0.11 15.28 27.95
N GLU A 32 1.39 15.39 28.28
CA GLU A 32 2.45 14.41 27.94
C GLU A 32 2.32 13.14 28.77
N LEU A 33 1.84 13.30 30.00
CA LEU A 33 1.55 12.19 30.91
C LEU A 33 0.31 11.40 30.48
N GLU A 34 0.23 10.15 30.93
CA GLU A 34 -1.01 9.39 30.80
C GLU A 34 -2.09 9.96 31.72
N TRP A 35 -3.37 9.85 31.32
CA TRP A 35 -4.47 10.37 32.14
C TRP A 35 -4.48 9.84 33.56
N SER A 36 -4.06 8.59 33.78
CA SER A 36 -3.91 8.00 35.12
C SER A 36 -2.86 8.73 35.98
N GLN A 37 -1.81 9.27 35.37
CA GLN A 37 -0.68 9.89 36.03
C GLN A 37 -0.87 11.38 36.32
N ILE A 38 -1.84 12.04 35.65
CA ILE A 38 -2.16 13.44 35.92
C ILE A 38 -2.66 13.60 37.36
N PRO A 39 -2.20 14.63 38.11
CA PRO A 39 -2.64 14.89 39.48
C PRO A 39 -4.16 14.94 39.61
N VAL A 40 -4.67 14.42 40.73
CA VAL A 40 -6.12 14.39 40.99
C VAL A 40 -6.68 15.80 41.15
N GLN A 41 -5.90 16.72 41.72
CA GLN A 41 -6.27 18.13 41.89
C GLN A 41 -6.52 18.83 40.55
N ASP A 42 -5.61 18.66 39.58
CA ASP A 42 -5.77 19.27 38.25
C ASP A 42 -7.02 18.76 37.52
N LYS A 43 -7.31 17.45 37.67
CA LYS A 43 -8.55 16.87 37.13
C LYS A 43 -9.79 17.47 37.78
N ALA A 44 -9.78 17.61 39.11
CA ALA A 44 -10.89 18.19 39.86
C ALA A 44 -11.14 19.64 39.43
N ASN A 45 -10.07 20.46 39.35
CA ASN A 45 -10.14 21.84 38.89
C ASN A 45 -10.70 21.93 37.47
N LEU A 46 -10.24 21.07 36.56
CA LEU A 46 -10.75 21.01 35.20
C LEU A 46 -12.25 20.70 35.16
N PHE A 47 -12.70 19.71 35.93
CA PHE A 47 -14.11 19.32 35.97
C PHE A 47 -14.99 20.40 36.57
N GLU A 48 -14.54 21.05 37.63
CA GLU A 48 -15.25 22.17 38.25
C GLU A 48 -15.41 23.34 37.27
N VAL A 49 -14.32 23.78 36.65
CA VAL A 49 -14.36 24.87 35.67
C VAL A 49 -15.22 24.49 34.45
N ALA A 50 -15.13 23.24 33.98
CA ALA A 50 -15.95 22.76 32.87
C ALA A 50 -17.45 22.76 33.21
N ARG A 51 -17.83 22.31 34.42
CA ARG A 51 -19.23 22.36 34.90
C ARG A 51 -19.75 23.78 35.01
N ASN A 52 -18.93 24.70 35.54
CA ASN A 52 -19.29 26.10 35.71
C ASN A 52 -19.48 26.81 34.36
N ARG A 53 -18.62 26.52 33.37
CA ARG A 53 -18.72 27.14 32.03
C ARG A 53 -19.80 26.50 31.15
N TYR A 54 -20.03 25.19 31.28
CA TYR A 54 -20.95 24.44 30.43
C TYR A 54 -21.93 23.62 31.27
N PRO A 55 -23.07 24.22 31.69
CA PRO A 55 -24.07 23.54 32.52
C PRO A 55 -24.65 22.27 31.91
N ILE A 56 -24.52 22.03 30.60
CA ILE A 56 -24.91 20.75 29.99
C ILE A 56 -24.06 19.58 30.50
N LEU A 57 -22.81 19.83 30.92
CA LEU A 57 -21.89 18.81 31.37
C LEU A 57 -22.23 18.26 32.76
N THR A 58 -22.92 19.05 33.60
CA THR A 58 -23.35 18.63 34.96
C THR A 58 -24.33 17.47 34.95
N ARG A 59 -24.99 17.23 33.80
CA ARG A 59 -25.95 16.13 33.62
C ARG A 59 -25.27 14.77 33.54
N TYR A 60 -23.96 14.72 33.27
CA TYR A 60 -23.23 13.47 33.14
C TYR A 60 -22.61 13.08 34.47
N HIS A 61 -23.04 11.93 34.99
CA HIS A 61 -22.55 11.38 36.26
C HIS A 61 -21.02 11.20 36.24
N ASN A 62 -20.34 11.56 37.34
CA ASN A 62 -18.88 11.49 37.49
C ASN A 62 -18.10 12.22 36.38
N ASP A 63 -18.69 13.22 35.73
CA ASP A 63 -18.04 14.01 34.67
C ASP A 63 -17.50 13.15 33.51
N TRP A 64 -18.07 11.95 33.27
CA TRP A 64 -17.52 10.97 32.32
C TRP A 64 -17.40 11.53 30.90
N ALA A 65 -18.34 12.40 30.50
CA ALA A 65 -18.32 13.04 29.18
C ALA A 65 -17.12 13.97 29.05
N THR A 66 -16.91 14.85 30.04
CA THR A 66 -15.76 15.76 30.10
C THR A 66 -14.45 14.98 30.09
N GLU A 67 -14.36 13.93 30.90
CA GLU A 67 -13.19 13.05 30.97
C GLU A 67 -12.87 12.43 29.60
N LYS A 68 -13.88 11.94 28.86
CA LYS A 68 -13.69 11.35 27.52
C LYS A 68 -13.18 12.35 26.50
N PHE A 69 -13.73 13.58 26.49
CA PHE A 69 -13.25 14.63 25.59
C PHE A 69 -11.77 14.95 25.84
N VAL A 70 -11.41 15.13 27.11
CA VAL A 70 -10.05 15.51 27.50
C VAL A 70 -9.07 14.36 27.23
N LYS A 71 -9.42 13.11 27.60
CA LYS A 71 -8.61 11.92 27.27
C LYS A 71 -8.34 11.82 25.78
N MET A 72 -9.37 12.03 24.95
CA MET A 72 -9.24 12.00 23.50
C MET A 72 -8.28 13.09 23.00
N TYR A 73 -8.40 14.31 23.52
CA TYR A 73 -7.52 15.43 23.20
C TYR A 73 -6.06 15.12 23.57
N CYS A 74 -5.77 14.79 24.83
CA CYS A 74 -4.41 14.50 25.30
C CYS A 74 -3.80 13.33 24.51
N LYS A 75 -4.57 12.28 24.22
CA LYS A 75 -4.12 11.16 23.38
C LYS A 75 -3.74 11.62 21.97
N ASN A 76 -4.57 12.44 21.32
CA ASN A 76 -4.30 12.93 19.98
C ASN A 76 -3.11 13.89 19.95
N LYS A 77 -2.97 14.75 20.96
CA LYS A 77 -1.85 15.68 21.11
C LYS A 77 -0.53 14.93 21.31
N ARG A 78 -0.49 13.94 22.21
CA ARG A 78 0.67 13.03 22.37
C ARG A 78 1.01 12.29 21.09
N LYS A 79 0.01 11.70 20.43
CA LYS A 79 0.21 11.03 19.15
C LYS A 79 0.84 11.95 18.10
N ASN A 80 0.43 13.22 18.06
CA ASN A 80 1.03 14.19 17.16
C ASN A 80 2.46 14.57 17.59
N ALA A 81 2.70 14.74 18.89
CA ALA A 81 4.04 15.02 19.43
C ALA A 81 5.04 13.89 19.13
N TYR A 82 4.65 12.63 19.31
CA TYR A 82 5.45 11.45 18.95
C TYR A 82 5.77 11.37 17.45
N ARG A 83 4.86 11.84 16.59
CA ARG A 83 5.08 11.83 15.14
C ARG A 83 6.03 12.93 14.66
N ASN A 84 6.14 14.00 15.43
CA ASN A 84 6.97 15.15 15.12
C ASN A 84 8.26 15.17 15.96
N ASP A 85 8.59 14.05 16.61
CA ASP A 85 9.77 13.86 17.47
C ASP A 85 9.91 14.92 18.59
N ARG A 86 8.80 15.52 19.03
CA ARG A 86 8.79 16.48 20.14
C ARG A 86 8.75 15.83 21.51
N LEU A 87 8.35 14.56 21.55
CA LEU A 87 8.22 13.77 22.77
C LEU A 87 8.79 12.39 22.48
N GLU A 88 9.59 11.88 23.41
CA GLU A 88 10.15 10.54 23.30
C GLU A 88 9.07 9.48 23.47
N VAL A 89 9.06 8.49 22.58
CA VAL A 89 8.14 7.36 22.68
C VAL A 89 8.58 6.50 23.86
N PRO A 90 7.71 6.20 24.84
CA PRO A 90 8.08 5.36 25.96
C PRO A 90 8.67 4.01 25.51
N THR A 91 9.74 3.56 26.18
CA THR A 91 10.46 2.31 25.88
C THR A 91 9.54 1.10 25.77
N LYS A 92 8.48 1.06 26.60
CA LYS A 92 7.41 0.06 26.55
C LYS A 92 6.84 -0.13 25.15
N TYR A 93 6.78 0.92 24.32
CA TYR A 93 6.21 0.90 22.97
C TYR A 93 7.24 0.81 21.85
N ALA A 94 8.55 0.74 22.16
CA ALA A 94 9.61 0.64 21.14
C ALA A 94 9.41 -0.57 20.21
N TYR A 95 8.85 -1.67 20.73
CA TYR A 95 8.52 -2.86 19.93
C TYR A 95 7.49 -2.58 18.82
N LEU A 96 6.61 -1.58 18.99
CA LEU A 96 5.64 -1.20 17.97
C LEU A 96 6.31 -0.54 16.78
N ALA A 97 7.37 0.26 17.00
CA ALA A 97 8.18 0.80 15.92
C ALA A 97 8.89 -0.32 15.16
N ASN A 98 9.52 -1.26 15.88
CA ASN A 98 10.14 -2.45 15.27
C ASN A 98 9.15 -3.29 14.46
N ASN A 99 7.92 -3.47 14.97
CA ASN A 99 6.86 -4.18 14.26
C ASN A 99 6.33 -3.39 13.05
N ALA A 100 6.22 -2.07 13.14
CA ALA A 100 5.83 -1.23 12.02
C ALA A 100 6.89 -1.27 10.90
N MET A 101 8.18 -1.24 11.26
CA MET A 101 9.29 -1.44 10.31
C MET A 101 9.21 -2.81 9.62
N LYS A 102 8.95 -3.88 10.38
CA LYS A 102 8.74 -5.23 9.83
C LYS A 102 7.50 -5.32 8.91
N ARG A 103 6.46 -4.52 9.19
CA ARG A 103 5.20 -4.50 8.44
C ARG A 103 5.21 -3.58 7.23
N ALA A 104 6.22 -2.72 7.06
CA ALA A 104 6.22 -1.70 6.03
C ALA A 104 6.09 -2.33 4.61
N PRO A 105 4.95 -2.15 3.92
CA PRO A 105 4.65 -2.81 2.64
C PRO A 105 5.45 -2.23 1.47
N GLY A 106 6.17 -1.12 1.68
CA GLY A 106 7.02 -0.47 0.68
C GLY A 106 8.12 -1.40 0.15
N ASN A 107 8.68 -2.27 0.99
CA ASN A 107 9.64 -3.28 0.53
C ASN A 107 8.98 -4.39 -0.28
N ARG A 108 7.75 -4.80 0.06
CA ARG A 108 7.08 -5.87 -0.69
C ARG A 108 6.64 -5.40 -2.07
N ARG A 109 6.05 -4.20 -2.20
CA ARG A 109 5.63 -3.64 -3.49
C ARG A 109 6.84 -3.30 -4.38
N ARG A 110 7.90 -2.70 -3.83
CA ARG A 110 9.14 -2.44 -4.57
C ARG A 110 9.86 -3.73 -4.95
N ALA A 111 9.92 -4.73 -4.07
CA ALA A 111 10.53 -6.03 -4.39
C ALA A 111 9.76 -6.79 -5.48
N VAL A 112 8.42 -6.75 -5.45
CA VAL A 112 7.58 -7.33 -6.52
C VAL A 112 7.81 -6.60 -7.84
N GLN A 113 7.83 -5.26 -7.84
CA GLN A 113 8.15 -4.47 -9.04
C GLN A 113 9.56 -4.76 -9.58
N LEU A 114 10.56 -4.89 -8.70
CA LEU A 114 11.93 -5.22 -9.09
C LEU A 114 12.02 -6.63 -9.67
N ALA A 115 11.34 -7.60 -9.07
CA ALA A 115 11.27 -8.98 -9.56
C ALA A 115 10.59 -9.07 -10.94
N GLU A 116 9.51 -8.32 -11.16
CA GLU A 116 8.86 -8.22 -12.48
C GLU A 116 9.78 -7.62 -13.54
N LEU A 117 10.53 -6.56 -13.21
CA LEU A 117 11.49 -5.95 -14.12
C LEU A 117 12.62 -6.92 -14.50
N VAL A 118 13.15 -7.67 -13.52
CA VAL A 118 14.18 -8.70 -13.74
C VAL A 118 13.65 -9.83 -14.62
N GLN A 119 12.42 -10.30 -14.38
CA GLN A 119 11.79 -11.33 -15.22
C GLN A 119 11.60 -10.83 -16.66
N LYS A 120 11.05 -9.63 -16.87
CA LYS A 120 10.87 -9.03 -18.20
C LYS A 120 12.20 -8.88 -18.94
N ALA A 121 13.26 -8.43 -18.25
CA ALA A 121 14.60 -8.33 -18.83
C ALA A 121 15.17 -9.70 -19.24
N SER A 122 14.96 -10.74 -18.43
CA SER A 122 15.40 -12.11 -18.73
C SER A 122 14.68 -12.68 -19.97
N ILE A 123 13.38 -12.44 -20.09
CA ILE A 123 12.55 -12.86 -21.24
C ILE A 123 13.02 -12.13 -22.51
N ALA A 124 13.27 -10.82 -22.44
CA ALA A 124 13.78 -10.03 -23.55
C ALA A 124 15.18 -10.49 -24.02
N LYS A 125 16.08 -10.83 -23.09
CA LYS A 125 17.40 -11.41 -23.42
C LYS A 125 17.26 -12.77 -24.12
N LYS A 126 16.40 -13.66 -23.63
CA LYS A 126 16.14 -14.96 -24.30
C LYS A 126 15.54 -14.78 -25.69
N ALA A 127 14.58 -13.86 -25.85
CA ALA A 127 13.96 -13.57 -27.14
C ALA A 127 14.96 -12.98 -28.17
N SER A 128 15.81 -12.06 -27.73
CA SER A 128 16.85 -11.47 -28.59
C SER A 128 17.94 -12.48 -28.98
N ALA A 129 18.35 -13.37 -28.06
CA ALA A 129 19.25 -14.49 -28.36
C ALA A 129 18.65 -15.44 -29.41
N ARG A 130 17.37 -15.81 -29.26
CA ARG A 130 16.65 -16.64 -30.25
C ARG A 130 16.56 -15.95 -31.61
N LYS A 131 16.25 -14.64 -31.66
CA LYS A 131 16.25 -13.86 -32.90
C LYS A 131 17.64 -13.78 -33.55
N ARG A 132 18.72 -13.72 -32.77
CA ARG A 132 20.11 -13.78 -33.30
C ARG A 132 20.42 -15.16 -33.87
N MET A 133 20.06 -16.23 -33.18
CA MET A 133 20.26 -17.60 -33.64
C MET A 133 19.51 -17.89 -34.94
N VAL A 134 18.22 -17.50 -35.03
CA VAL A 134 17.42 -17.67 -36.25
C VAL A 134 17.99 -16.85 -37.41
N ARG A 135 18.47 -15.62 -37.16
CA ARG A 135 19.15 -14.82 -38.19
C ARG A 135 20.47 -15.45 -38.64
N GLY A 136 21.24 -16.00 -37.72
CA GLY A 136 22.46 -16.75 -38.01
C GLY A 136 22.15 -17.96 -38.89
N TRP A 137 21.20 -18.79 -38.47
CA TRP A 137 20.76 -19.97 -39.22
C TRP A 137 20.24 -19.62 -40.62
N ARG A 138 19.41 -18.57 -40.76
CA ARG A 138 18.95 -18.10 -42.08
C ARG A 138 20.11 -17.69 -43.00
N ARG A 139 21.13 -17.00 -42.48
CA ARG A 139 22.31 -16.64 -43.29
C ARG A 139 23.10 -17.87 -43.72
N THR A 140 23.23 -18.87 -42.85
CA THR A 140 23.93 -20.12 -43.15
C THR A 140 23.19 -20.91 -44.23
N VAL A 141 21.86 -21.04 -44.13
CA VAL A 141 21.00 -21.73 -45.11
C VAL A 141 21.01 -21.02 -46.47
N SER A 142 20.98 -19.68 -46.49
CA SER A 142 21.09 -18.92 -47.74
C SER A 142 22.47 -19.08 -48.41
N LYS A 143 23.55 -19.19 -47.63
CA LYS A 143 24.91 -19.40 -48.15
C LYS A 143 25.13 -20.82 -48.68
N SER A 144 24.48 -21.83 -48.08
CA SER A 144 24.51 -23.20 -48.61
C SER A 144 23.70 -23.35 -49.88
N LEU A 145 22.62 -22.58 -50.07
CA LEU A 145 21.82 -22.58 -51.31
C LEU A 145 22.54 -21.90 -52.49
N SER A 146 23.43 -20.94 -52.22
CA SER A 146 24.21 -20.25 -53.27
C SER A 146 25.46 -21.02 -53.74
N LEU A 147 25.82 -22.13 -53.08
CA LEU A 147 26.98 -22.96 -53.44
C LEU A 147 26.62 -24.20 -54.27
N THR A 148 25.33 -24.45 -54.52
CA THR A 148 24.83 -25.57 -55.33
C THR A 148 24.24 -25.12 -56.68
N GLY A 149 24.58 -23.90 -57.13
CA GLY A 149 23.94 -23.24 -58.28
C GLY A 149 24.73 -23.22 -59.59
N GLU A 150 25.89 -23.89 -59.67
CA GLU A 150 26.69 -23.96 -60.91
C GLU A 150 27.28 -25.36 -61.09
N ASN A 151 26.48 -26.31 -61.57
CA ASN A 151 27.00 -27.28 -62.53
C ASN A 151 25.89 -27.97 -63.34
N GLU A 152 26.22 -28.21 -64.61
CA GLU A 152 25.60 -29.16 -65.53
C GLU A 152 24.35 -28.73 -66.32
N ARG A 153 24.64 -28.14 -67.49
CA ARG A 153 23.94 -28.47 -68.74
C ARG A 153 24.25 -29.92 -69.12
N GLN A 154 23.24 -30.78 -69.21
CA GLN A 154 22.97 -31.75 -70.29
C GLN A 154 21.76 -32.63 -69.91
N GLY A 155 20.73 -32.70 -70.77
CA GLY A 155 19.63 -33.69 -70.65
C GLY A 155 20.01 -35.03 -71.29
N PRO A 156 19.07 -35.96 -71.61
CA PRO A 156 17.65 -36.08 -71.25
C PRO A 156 17.29 -37.49 -70.67
N HIS A 157 15.99 -37.78 -70.52
CA HIS A 157 15.30 -39.09 -70.68
C HIS A 157 14.36 -39.53 -69.52
N ARG A 158 13.42 -40.39 -69.93
CA ARG A 158 12.06 -40.67 -69.47
C ARG A 158 11.89 -41.47 -68.17
N ASN A 159 10.66 -41.32 -67.64
CA ASN A 159 9.71 -42.32 -67.11
C ASN A 159 9.84 -42.93 -65.70
N SER A 160 8.63 -43.10 -65.13
CA SER A 160 8.22 -43.94 -63.99
C SER A 160 8.74 -43.48 -62.62
N GLY A 161 7.96 -43.38 -61.56
CA GLY A 161 6.59 -43.81 -61.26
C GLY A 161 6.42 -43.74 -59.74
N LEU A 162 5.16 -43.70 -59.29
CA LEU A 162 4.69 -43.90 -57.91
C LEU A 162 5.19 -42.92 -56.82
N ALA A 163 4.47 -42.62 -55.74
CA ALA A 163 3.06 -42.63 -55.38
C ALA A 163 3.02 -42.12 -53.91
N ILE A 164 1.82 -41.72 -53.46
CA ILE A 164 1.32 -41.82 -52.08
C ILE A 164 1.58 -40.63 -51.12
N ALA A 165 0.45 -39.95 -50.85
CA ALA A 165 -0.13 -39.55 -49.56
C ALA A 165 0.72 -38.79 -48.54
N GLY A 166 0.23 -37.77 -47.85
CA GLY A 166 -1.15 -37.35 -47.62
C GLY A 166 -1.25 -36.81 -46.19
N ILE A 167 -2.32 -36.05 -45.95
CA ILE A 167 -2.96 -35.84 -44.64
C ILE A 167 -2.16 -34.96 -43.65
N SER A 168 -2.71 -34.05 -42.88
CA SER A 168 -3.93 -33.25 -42.87
C SER A 168 -3.75 -32.34 -41.64
N GLN A 169 -4.31 -31.14 -41.69
CA GLN A 169 -4.40 -30.23 -40.56
C GLN A 169 -5.13 -30.90 -39.39
N THR A 170 -4.75 -30.59 -38.15
CA THR A 170 -5.73 -30.41 -37.06
C THR A 170 -5.31 -29.28 -36.12
N VAL A 171 -6.30 -28.46 -35.82
CA VAL A 171 -6.35 -27.35 -34.87
C VAL A 171 -7.11 -27.86 -33.63
N SER A 172 -6.63 -27.55 -32.42
CA SER A 172 -7.46 -27.33 -31.21
C SER A 172 -6.52 -26.87 -30.07
N LEU A 173 -6.61 -25.70 -29.44
CA LEU A 173 -7.63 -25.10 -28.56
C LEU A 173 -7.86 -25.82 -27.21
N VAL A 174 -7.53 -25.07 -26.14
CA VAL A 174 -8.27 -24.86 -24.87
C VAL A 174 -7.86 -25.61 -23.59
N SER A 175 -7.93 -24.80 -22.51
CA SER A 175 -8.09 -25.07 -21.07
C SER A 175 -6.83 -25.29 -20.24
N THR A 176 -6.45 -24.37 -19.35
CA THR A 176 -7.11 -23.95 -18.08
C THR A 176 -7.09 -25.08 -17.04
N VAL A 177 -6.16 -24.99 -16.08
CA VAL A 177 -6.31 -25.60 -14.75
C VAL A 177 -5.64 -24.68 -13.72
N LEU A 178 -6.48 -24.27 -12.75
CA LEU A 178 -6.29 -23.83 -11.36
C LEU A 178 -4.88 -23.48 -10.86
#